data_AF-A0A0A9FRQ5-F1
#
_entry.id   AF-A0A0A9FRQ5-F1
#
_cell.length_a   1.000
_cell.length_b   1.000
_cell.length_c   1.000
_cell.angle_alpha   90.00
_cell.angle_beta   90.00
_cell.angle_gamma   90.00
#
_symmetry.space_group_name_H-M   'P 1'
#
loop_
_entity.id
_entity.type
_entity.pdbx_description
1 polymer ?
#
loop_
_entity_poly.entity_id
_entity_poly.type
_entity_poly.pdbx_seq_one_letter_code
_entity_poly.pdbx_strand_id
1 'polypeptide(L)'
;MLRVLQRAWNLRLRSVLAMGSKFIEKALEECGNDLDSAINCMHNRHVQSAECDVAHVYQSPVGMSTEGEMPAEGILDGNEVAAPVQSIPGAESLPSSNTEWVEILVNEMVSASDTDDAKARASRVLEVFERSLTSRIGAEALQSFRKENSVYKEQFEAVIRENTILKKAVAIQHERQKEHDERNQELQQLKQLVAQYQEQVRSLEVNNYALSMHLRQAQQGSSMPGHFHRDIF
;
A
#
# COMPACT_ATOMS: atom_id res chain seq x y z
N MET A 1 -9.82 -30.12 -13.42
CA MET A 1 -8.79 -29.22 -12.83
C MET A 1 -9.35 -27.87 -12.39
N LEU A 2 -9.98 -27.05 -13.25
CA LEU A 2 -10.45 -25.69 -12.87
C LEU A 2 -11.36 -25.64 -11.63
N ARG A 3 -12.31 -26.56 -11.49
CA ARG A 3 -13.24 -26.57 -10.33
C ARG A 3 -12.54 -26.84 -9.00
N VAL A 4 -11.42 -27.56 -9.01
CA VAL A 4 -10.63 -27.87 -7.80
C VAL A 4 -9.82 -26.64 -7.39
N LEU A 5 -9.24 -25.93 -8.36
CA LEU A 5 -8.51 -24.68 -8.13
C LEU A 5 -9.44 -23.57 -7.63
N GLN A 6 -10.64 -23.45 -8.20
CA GLN A 6 -11.65 -22.47 -7.76
C GLN A 6 -12.11 -22.72 -6.31
N ARG A 7 -12.24 -23.99 -5.91
CA ARG A 7 -12.58 -24.36 -4.53
C ARG A 7 -11.43 -24.08 -3.58
N ALA A 8 -10.20 -24.42 -3.96
CA ALA A 8 -9.01 -24.16 -3.17
C ALA A 8 -8.78 -22.65 -2.94
N TRP A 9 -8.98 -21.83 -3.98
CA TRP A 9 -8.86 -20.37 -3.86
C TRP A 9 -9.94 -19.78 -2.94
N ASN A 10 -11.20 -20.20 -3.07
CA ASN A 10 -12.28 -19.76 -2.19
C ASN A 10 -12.06 -20.17 -0.72
N LEU A 11 -11.56 -21.39 -0.48
CA LEU A 11 -11.21 -21.85 0.87
C LEU A 11 -10.09 -21.01 1.48
N ARG A 12 -9.06 -20.69 0.69
CA ARG A 12 -7.95 -19.85 1.14
C ARG A 12 -8.41 -18.43 1.43
N LEU A 13 -9.22 -17.84 0.55
CA LEU A 13 -9.78 -16.50 0.73
C LEU A 13 -10.68 -16.44 1.97
N ARG A 14 -11.56 -17.43 2.18
CA ARG A 14 -12.36 -17.54 3.40
C ARG A 14 -11.52 -17.66 4.66
N SER A 15 -10.42 -18.43 4.63
CA SER A 15 -9.55 -18.56 5.79
C SER A 15 -8.83 -17.25 6.12
N VAL A 16 -8.37 -16.50 5.10
CA VAL A 16 -7.69 -15.22 5.29
C VAL A 16 -8.66 -14.17 5.82
N LEU A 17 -9.87 -14.11 5.27
CA LEU A 17 -10.93 -13.21 5.76
C LEU A 17 -11.37 -13.57 7.19
N ALA A 18 -11.49 -14.85 7.52
CA ALA A 18 -11.84 -15.29 8.86
C ALA A 18 -10.73 -14.99 9.88
N MET A 19 -9.46 -15.14 9.49
CA MET A 19 -8.32 -14.78 10.35
C MET A 19 -8.22 -13.26 10.56
N GLY A 20 -8.47 -12.46 9.51
CA GLY A 20 -8.54 -11.01 9.62
C GLY A 20 -9.68 -10.54 10.52
N SER A 21 -10.86 -11.15 10.40
CA SER A 21 -12.02 -10.83 11.25
C SER A 21 -11.73 -11.07 12.73
N LYS A 22 -11.14 -12.22 13.07
CA LYS A 22 -10.78 -12.55 14.47
C LYS A 22 -9.71 -11.62 15.04
N PHE A 23 -8.77 -11.19 14.21
CA PHE A 23 -7.72 -10.26 14.61
C PHE A 23 -8.28 -8.85 14.89
N ILE A 24 -9.18 -8.37 14.03
CA ILE A 24 -9.87 -7.09 14.19
C ILE A 24 -10.79 -7.12 15.43
N GLU A 25 -11.56 -8.19 15.61
CA GLU A 25 -12.46 -8.37 16.76
C GLU A 25 -11.70 -8.37 18.09
N LYS A 26 -10.57 -9.07 18.15
CA LYS A 26 -9.69 -9.09 19.33
C LYS A 26 -9.07 -7.73 19.63
N ALA A 27 -8.65 -6.98 18.60
CA ALA A 27 -8.11 -5.63 18.78
C ALA A 27 -9.18 -4.64 19.28
N LEU A 28 -10.42 -4.75 18.78
CA LEU A 28 -11.55 -3.96 19.26
C LEU A 28 -11.91 -4.29 20.72
N GLU A 29 -11.86 -5.56 21.10
CA GLU A 29 -12.15 -5.99 22.47
C GLU A 29 -11.05 -5.53 23.46
N GLU A 30 -9.77 -5.61 23.07
CA GLU A 30 -8.64 -5.10 23.86
C GLU A 30 -8.64 -3.56 23.99
N CYS A 31 -9.21 -2.85 23.01
CA CYS A 31 -9.29 -1.37 22.97
C CYS A 31 -10.64 -0.81 23.43
N GLY A 32 -11.50 -1.62 24.06
CA GLY A 32 -12.76 -1.15 24.64
C GLY A 32 -13.78 -0.64 23.61
N ASN A 33 -13.81 -1.25 22.42
CA ASN A 33 -14.63 -0.88 21.26
C ASN A 33 -14.37 0.52 20.69
N ASP A 34 -13.29 1.19 21.08
CA ASP A 34 -12.87 2.44 20.44
C ASP A 34 -12.10 2.16 19.15
N LEU A 35 -12.63 2.68 18.04
CA LEU A 35 -12.12 2.39 16.69
C LEU A 35 -10.72 2.99 16.48
N ASP A 36 -10.48 4.21 16.96
CA ASP A 36 -9.20 4.91 16.78
C ASP A 36 -8.10 4.27 17.63
N SER A 37 -8.43 3.85 18.86
CA SER A 37 -7.52 3.06 19.70
C SER A 37 -7.20 1.69 19.09
N ALA A 38 -8.20 1.00 18.53
CA ALA A 38 -8.00 -0.29 17.86
C ALA A 38 -7.07 -0.17 16.64
N ILE A 39 -7.25 0.87 15.82
CA ILE A 39 -6.40 1.14 14.65
C ILE A 39 -4.94 1.39 15.09
N ASN A 40 -4.73 2.22 16.11
CA ASN A 40 -3.39 2.49 16.63
C ASN A 40 -2.74 1.24 17.27
N CYS A 41 -3.50 0.44 18.02
CA CYS A 41 -2.99 -0.82 18.59
C CYS A 41 -2.61 -1.82 17.50
N MET A 42 -3.40 -1.93 16.43
CA MET A 42 -3.07 -2.80 15.29
C MET A 42 -1.81 -2.34 14.57
N HIS A 43 -1.64 -1.02 14.40
CA HIS A 43 -0.46 -0.42 13.79
C HIS A 43 0.78 -0.66 14.65
N ASN A 44 0.68 -0.41 15.96
CA ASN A 44 1.78 -0.58 16.91
C ASN A 44 2.19 -2.06 17.06
N ARG A 45 1.25 -3.01 16.94
CA ARG A 45 1.55 -4.45 16.93
C ARG A 45 2.23 -4.92 15.65
N HIS A 46 1.92 -4.32 14.49
CA HIS A 46 2.66 -4.58 13.25
C HIS A 46 4.07 -3.99 13.31
N VAL A 47 4.23 -2.84 13.93
CA VAL A 47 5.51 -2.17 14.17
C VAL A 47 6.35 -2.96 15.20
N GLN A 48 5.79 -3.40 16.33
CA GLN A 48 6.48 -4.28 17.29
C GLN A 48 6.84 -5.67 16.74
N SER A 49 6.09 -6.19 15.76
CA SER A 49 6.48 -7.42 15.06
C SER A 49 7.67 -7.22 14.11
N ALA A 50 7.96 -5.98 13.72
CA ALA A 50 9.18 -5.60 12.98
C ALA A 50 10.30 -5.10 13.92
N GLU A 51 9.96 -4.66 15.14
CA GLU A 51 10.88 -4.02 16.11
C GLU A 51 11.28 -4.92 17.29
N CYS A 52 11.23 -6.25 17.16
CA CYS A 52 11.86 -7.14 18.15
C CYS A 52 13.40 -7.04 18.23
N ASP A 53 14.02 -6.08 17.55
CA ASP A 53 15.48 -5.88 17.58
C ASP A 53 15.95 -4.52 18.14
N VAL A 54 15.08 -3.60 18.54
CA VAL A 54 15.58 -2.38 19.21
C VAL A 54 14.56 -1.80 20.18
N ALA A 55 14.59 -2.32 21.40
CA ALA A 55 13.97 -1.65 22.53
C ALA A 55 14.78 -0.39 22.91
N HIS A 56 14.03 0.65 23.30
CA HIS A 56 14.42 1.71 24.25
C HIS A 56 15.38 2.77 23.62
N VAL A 57 15.13 4.08 23.67
CA VAL A 57 14.59 4.92 24.73
C VAL A 57 14.29 6.33 24.17
N TYR A 58 13.43 7.07 24.88
CA TYR A 58 13.28 8.53 24.95
C TYR A 58 12.33 9.25 23.99
N GLN A 59 11.20 9.64 24.58
CA GLN A 59 10.36 10.79 24.23
C GLN A 59 11.06 12.12 24.56
N SER A 60 10.84 13.16 23.74
CA SER A 60 10.73 14.56 24.19
C SER A 60 10.20 15.50 23.10
N PRO A 61 9.69 16.71 23.45
CA PRO A 61 8.53 17.32 22.83
C PRO A 61 8.79 18.63 22.07
N VAL A 62 7.81 18.99 21.22
CA VAL A 62 7.24 20.32 20.88
C VAL A 62 8.08 21.60 21.15
N GLY A 63 8.17 22.49 20.15
CA GLY A 63 8.28 23.94 20.38
C GLY A 63 8.79 24.82 19.23
N MET A 64 7.87 25.52 18.55
CA MET A 64 7.90 26.88 17.93
C MET A 64 9.20 27.47 17.32
N SER A 65 9.17 27.86 16.03
CA SER A 65 8.99 29.24 15.49
C SER A 65 10.23 30.12 15.67
N THR A 66 10.70 30.98 14.75
CA THR A 66 10.04 31.87 13.78
C THR A 66 11.18 32.49 12.92
N GLU A 67 10.87 32.89 11.68
CA GLU A 67 11.32 34.10 10.94
C GLU A 67 12.80 34.56 11.02
N GLY A 68 13.45 35.03 9.96
CA GLY A 68 12.99 35.44 8.64
C GLY A 68 14.16 36.08 7.85
N GLU A 69 13.94 36.12 6.53
CA GLU A 69 14.41 37.11 5.56
C GLU A 69 15.90 37.27 5.13
N MET A 70 16.04 37.09 3.81
CA MET A 70 17.03 37.63 2.84
C MET A 70 17.15 39.18 2.93
N PRO A 71 18.15 39.90 2.33
CA PRO A 71 18.67 39.64 0.98
C PRO A 71 20.10 40.11 0.60
N ALA A 72 20.42 39.88 -0.67
CA ALA A 72 21.07 40.79 -1.63
C ALA A 72 22.55 40.59 -2.03
N GLU A 73 22.69 40.40 -3.35
CA GLU A 73 23.73 40.79 -4.32
C GLU A 73 24.85 41.72 -3.80
N GLY A 74 26.11 41.67 -4.24
CA GLY A 74 26.68 41.13 -5.47
C GLY A 74 27.61 42.18 -6.10
N ILE A 75 28.93 41.96 -5.96
CA ILE A 75 30.07 42.45 -6.81
C ILE A 75 30.29 43.99 -6.74
N LEU A 76 31.50 44.51 -6.48
CA LEU A 76 32.51 44.94 -7.47
C LEU A 76 33.95 44.99 -6.91
N ASP A 77 34.87 44.89 -7.87
CA ASP A 77 36.33 44.75 -7.89
C ASP A 77 37.14 45.92 -7.28
N GLY A 78 38.39 45.64 -6.88
CA GLY A 78 39.34 46.64 -6.36
C GLY A 78 40.67 46.05 -5.89
N ASN A 79 41.62 45.93 -6.82
CA ASN A 79 42.98 45.43 -6.64
C ASN A 79 43.90 46.42 -5.90
N GLU A 80 44.52 46.01 -4.78
CA GLU A 80 45.70 46.70 -4.22
C GLU A 80 46.66 45.69 -3.56
N VAL A 81 47.95 45.80 -3.93
CA VAL A 81 49.07 44.91 -3.58
C VAL A 81 49.70 45.33 -2.26
N ALA A 82 49.95 44.40 -1.33
CA ALA A 82 51.28 44.13 -0.75
C ALA A 82 51.27 43.30 0.56
N ALA A 83 52.27 42.44 0.65
CA ALA A 83 52.91 41.82 1.82
C ALA A 83 52.57 40.34 2.14
N PRO A 84 53.59 39.52 2.43
CA PRO A 84 53.55 38.06 2.23
C PRO A 84 52.89 37.36 3.41
N VAL A 85 51.76 36.71 3.16
CA VAL A 85 51.28 35.65 4.04
C VAL A 85 52.30 34.52 3.93
N GLN A 86 53.01 34.26 5.02
CA GLN A 86 53.78 33.03 5.18
C GLN A 86 52.86 31.87 4.80
N SER A 87 53.20 31.24 3.68
CA SER A 87 52.50 30.08 3.17
C SER A 87 52.55 29.01 4.26
N ILE A 88 51.41 28.70 4.87
CA ILE A 88 51.27 27.45 5.61
C ILE A 88 51.38 26.34 4.55
N PRO A 89 52.40 25.49 4.60
CA PRO A 89 52.51 24.38 3.67
C PRO A 89 51.46 23.34 4.04
N GLY A 90 50.75 22.82 3.05
CA GLY A 90 50.07 21.53 3.17
C GLY A 90 48.58 21.58 3.46
N ALA A 91 47.79 21.99 2.47
CA ALA A 91 46.44 21.44 2.29
C ALA A 91 46.53 20.04 1.64
N GLU A 92 47.37 19.17 2.19
CA GLU A 92 47.56 17.81 1.70
C GLU A 92 47.01 16.85 2.76
N SER A 93 45.87 16.23 2.43
CA SER A 93 45.12 15.24 3.22
C SER A 93 44.96 15.58 4.71
N LEU A 94 43.82 16.16 5.07
CA LEU A 94 43.48 16.32 6.48
C LEU A 94 43.51 14.95 7.19
N PRO A 95 44.08 14.86 8.40
CA PRO A 95 44.18 13.62 9.14
C PRO A 95 42.80 13.00 9.31
N SER A 96 42.69 11.71 8.99
CA SER A 96 41.41 11.00 8.97
C SER A 96 41.16 10.26 10.28
N SER A 97 42.21 9.98 11.05
CA SER A 97 42.16 9.24 12.31
C SER A 97 42.42 10.14 13.52
N ASN A 98 41.75 9.84 14.64
CA ASN A 98 41.98 10.51 15.92
C ASN A 98 43.44 10.40 16.38
N THR A 99 44.13 9.30 16.04
CA THR A 99 45.54 9.09 16.39
C THR A 99 46.46 10.09 15.68
N GLU A 100 46.20 10.37 14.41
CA GLU A 100 47.00 11.32 13.61
C GLU A 100 46.82 12.76 14.12
N TRP A 101 45.60 13.13 14.52
CA TRP A 101 45.34 14.43 15.16
C TRP A 101 46.07 14.59 16.50
N VAL A 102 46.14 13.53 17.30
CA VAL A 102 46.89 13.52 18.57
C VAL A 102 48.39 13.66 18.32
N GLU A 103 48.92 12.94 17.33
CA GLU A 103 50.34 13.04 16.95
C GLU A 103 50.71 14.44 16.46
N ILE A 104 49.89 15.07 15.61
CA ILE A 104 50.09 16.44 15.13
C ILE A 104 50.03 17.44 16.28
N LEU A 105 49.05 17.30 17.17
CA LEU A 105 48.90 18.17 18.34
C LEU A 105 50.12 18.09 19.27
N VAL A 106 50.56 16.87 19.60
CA VAL A 106 51.73 16.64 20.46
C VAL A 106 53.01 17.14 19.79
N ASN A 107 53.21 16.86 18.50
CA ASN A 107 54.38 17.30 17.76
C ASN A 107 54.47 18.83 17.68
N GLU A 108 53.34 19.51 17.41
CA GLU A 108 53.28 20.98 17.42
C GLU A 108 53.56 21.58 18.80
N MET A 109 53.00 21.01 19.87
CA MET A 109 53.27 21.49 21.24
C MET A 109 54.71 21.26 21.69
N VAL A 110 55.33 20.12 21.33
CA VAL A 110 56.74 19.83 21.65
C VAL A 110 57.71 20.75 20.92
N SER A 111 57.30 21.27 19.74
CA SER A 111 58.08 22.25 18.98
C SER A 111 57.99 23.69 19.49
N ALA A 112 57.14 23.95 20.49
CA ALA A 112 56.89 25.29 20.98
C ALA A 112 58.06 25.86 21.78
N SER A 113 58.27 27.17 21.68
CA SER A 113 59.37 27.85 22.39
C SER A 113 59.04 28.19 23.85
N ASP A 114 57.76 28.37 24.15
CA ASP A 114 57.24 28.64 25.49
C ASP A 114 55.80 28.13 25.65
N THR A 115 55.28 28.23 26.87
CA THR A 115 53.94 27.74 27.22
C THR A 115 52.81 28.45 26.48
N ASP A 116 52.98 29.72 26.12
CA ASP A 116 51.95 30.49 25.43
C ASP A 116 51.97 30.22 23.92
N ASP A 117 53.14 30.00 23.33
CA ASP A 117 53.30 29.48 21.96
C ASP A 117 52.70 28.06 21.84
N ALA A 118 52.91 27.19 22.82
CA ALA A 118 52.31 25.85 22.84
C ALA A 118 50.77 25.91 22.87
N LYS A 119 50.19 26.80 23.69
CA LYS A 119 48.73 27.03 23.71
C LYS A 119 48.21 27.59 22.39
N ALA A 120 48.92 28.55 21.81
CA ALA A 120 48.54 29.14 20.52
C ALA A 120 48.57 28.09 19.39
N ARG A 121 49.59 27.23 19.38
CA ARG A 121 49.70 26.09 18.45
C ARG A 121 48.59 25.07 18.65
N ALA A 122 48.35 24.65 19.89
CA ALA A 122 47.28 23.71 20.23
C ALA A 122 45.90 24.25 19.82
N SER A 123 45.62 25.52 20.08
CA SER A 123 44.38 26.18 19.69
C SER A 123 44.17 26.12 18.17
N ARG A 124 45.21 26.43 17.37
CA ARG A 124 45.13 26.35 15.90
C ARG A 124 44.84 24.92 15.42
N VAL A 125 45.52 23.92 15.97
CA VAL A 125 45.30 22.51 15.59
C VAL A 125 43.87 22.06 15.92
N LEU A 126 43.35 22.42 17.10
CA LEU A 126 41.98 22.11 17.51
C LEU A 126 40.95 22.83 16.64
N GLU A 127 41.20 24.08 16.24
CA GLU A 127 40.31 24.84 15.36
C GLU A 127 40.19 24.19 13.97
N VAL A 128 41.30 23.68 13.42
CA VAL A 128 41.28 22.93 12.14
C VAL A 128 40.58 21.58 12.33
N PHE A 129 40.80 20.90 13.46
CA PHE A 129 40.11 19.66 13.80
C PHE A 129 38.59 19.86 13.87
N GLU A 130 38.10 20.89 14.58
CA GLU A 130 36.68 21.22 14.71
C GLU A 130 36.03 21.51 13.35
N ARG A 131 36.70 22.28 12.49
CA ARG A 131 36.24 22.53 11.12
C ARG A 131 36.13 21.24 10.31
N SER A 132 37.13 20.36 10.44
CA SER A 132 37.14 19.06 9.76
C SER A 132 36.02 18.14 10.22
N LEU A 133 35.78 18.10 11.53
CA LEU A 133 34.75 17.29 12.14
C LEU A 133 33.36 17.79 11.74
N THR A 134 33.14 19.11 11.80
CA THR A 134 31.88 19.74 11.39
C THR A 134 31.58 19.48 9.91
N SER A 135 32.61 19.60 9.04
CA SER A 135 32.47 19.30 7.61
C SER A 135 32.12 17.83 7.36
N ARG A 136 32.81 16.90 8.04
CA ARG A 136 32.56 15.46 7.92
C ARG A 136 31.16 15.07 8.39
N ILE A 137 30.76 15.53 9.58
CA ILE A 137 29.41 15.27 10.12
C ILE A 137 28.34 15.84 9.18
N GLY A 138 28.53 17.06 8.66
CA GLY A 138 27.61 17.67 7.71
C GLY A 138 27.49 16.88 6.40
N ALA A 139 28.62 16.38 5.87
CA ALA A 139 28.64 15.56 4.67
C ALA A 139 27.95 14.20 4.89
N GLU A 140 28.21 13.55 6.02
CA GLU A 140 27.57 12.28 6.40
C GLU A 140 26.05 12.45 6.60
N ALA A 141 25.61 13.52 7.26
CA ALA A 141 24.20 13.83 7.45
C ALA A 141 23.49 14.10 6.11
N LEU A 142 24.13 14.83 5.19
CA LEU A 142 23.58 15.07 3.86
C LEU A 142 23.51 13.77 3.04
N GLN A 143 24.52 12.91 3.15
CA GLN A 143 24.56 11.62 2.46
C GLN A 143 23.48 10.66 2.99
N SER A 144 23.34 10.55 4.30
CA SER A 144 22.31 9.71 4.93
C SER A 144 20.91 10.19 4.54
N PHE A 145 20.66 11.51 4.62
CA PHE A 145 19.40 12.11 4.19
C PHE A 145 19.10 11.85 2.70
N ARG A 146 20.09 11.98 1.81
CA ARG A 146 19.92 11.69 0.38
C ARG A 146 19.55 10.23 0.13
N LYS A 147 20.21 9.30 0.83
CA LYS A 147 19.95 7.86 0.72
C LYS A 147 18.56 7.51 1.25
N GLU A 148 18.16 8.08 2.37
CA GLU A 148 16.82 7.88 2.93
C GLU A 148 15.74 8.46 2.00
N ASN A 149 15.97 9.67 1.46
CA ASN A 149 15.06 10.29 0.51
C ASN A 149 14.88 9.48 -0.78
N SER A 150 15.96 8.86 -1.30
CA SER A 150 15.85 7.98 -2.47
C SER A 150 15.03 6.73 -2.17
N VAL A 151 15.24 6.11 -1.00
CA VAL A 151 14.45 4.93 -0.58
C VAL A 151 12.96 5.29 -0.44
N TYR A 152 12.63 6.42 0.19
CA TYR A 152 11.23 6.84 0.30
C TYR A 152 10.59 7.12 -1.06
N LYS A 153 11.32 7.72 -2.00
CA LYS A 153 10.83 7.94 -3.37
C LYS A 153 10.52 6.61 -4.07
N GLU A 154 11.42 5.64 -3.98
CA GLU A 154 11.22 4.32 -4.58
C GLU A 154 10.02 3.60 -3.97
N GLN A 155 9.85 3.65 -2.64
CA GLN A 155 8.68 3.09 -1.97
C GLN A 155 7.39 3.79 -2.39
N PHE A 156 7.40 5.12 -2.46
CA PHE A 156 6.24 5.89 -2.90
C PHE A 156 5.82 5.55 -4.33
N GLU A 157 6.78 5.43 -5.24
CA GLU A 157 6.52 5.00 -6.62
C GLU A 157 6.00 3.56 -6.71
N ALA A 158 6.50 2.65 -5.86
CA ALA A 158 5.98 1.29 -5.76
C ALA A 158 4.50 1.28 -5.34
N VAL A 159 4.15 2.05 -4.30
CA VAL A 159 2.77 2.16 -3.81
C VAL A 159 1.85 2.78 -4.88
N ILE A 160 2.30 3.78 -5.64
CA ILE A 160 1.51 4.35 -6.75
C ILE A 160 1.23 3.29 -7.82
N ARG A 161 2.23 2.47 -8.18
CA ARG A 161 2.05 1.39 -9.16
C ARG A 161 1.04 0.37 -8.65
N GLU A 162 1.15 -0.07 -7.39
CA GLU A 162 0.21 -1.00 -6.78
C GLU A 162 -1.21 -0.42 -6.71
N ASN A 163 -1.36 0.85 -6.32
CA ASN A 163 -2.65 1.54 -6.30
C ASN A 163 -3.30 1.56 -7.69
N THR A 164 -2.50 1.74 -8.74
CA THR A 164 -2.98 1.69 -10.13
C THR A 164 -3.44 0.30 -10.53
N ILE A 165 -2.70 -0.75 -10.14
CA ILE A 165 -3.09 -2.14 -10.38
C ILE A 165 -4.39 -2.47 -9.65
N LEU A 166 -4.51 -2.05 -8.39
CA LEU A 166 -5.72 -2.25 -7.58
C LEU A 166 -6.93 -1.55 -8.19
N LYS A 167 -6.79 -0.28 -8.62
CA LYS A 167 -7.87 0.45 -9.31
C LYS A 167 -8.34 -0.30 -10.56
N LYS A 168 -7.42 -0.83 -11.37
CA LYS A 168 -7.76 -1.65 -12.55
C LYS A 168 -8.46 -2.95 -12.16
N ALA A 169 -7.98 -3.64 -11.13
CA ALA A 169 -8.59 -4.88 -10.65
C ALA A 169 -10.02 -4.64 -10.13
N VAL A 170 -10.25 -3.55 -9.39
CA VAL A 170 -11.58 -3.16 -8.89
C VAL A 170 -12.53 -2.83 -10.05
N ALA A 171 -12.07 -2.10 -11.07
CA ALA A 171 -12.89 -1.80 -12.24
C ALA A 171 -13.33 -3.09 -12.98
N ILE A 172 -12.40 -4.01 -13.21
CA ILE A 172 -12.70 -5.32 -13.84
C ILE A 172 -13.66 -6.12 -12.96
N GLN A 173 -13.46 -6.13 -11.63
CA GLN A 173 -14.33 -6.86 -10.71
C GLN A 173 -15.75 -6.29 -10.72
N HIS A 174 -15.89 -4.96 -10.76
CA HIS A 174 -17.18 -4.29 -10.85
C HIS A 174 -17.91 -4.62 -12.17
N GLU A 175 -17.21 -4.59 -13.30
CA GLU A 175 -17.78 -4.96 -14.60
C GLU A 175 -18.28 -6.41 -14.61
N ARG A 176 -17.47 -7.35 -14.11
CA ARG A 176 -17.86 -8.77 -14.02
C ARG A 176 -19.04 -9.00 -13.07
N GLN A 177 -19.12 -8.24 -11.98
CA GLN A 177 -20.25 -8.31 -11.06
C GLN A 177 -21.53 -7.82 -11.75
N LYS A 178 -21.45 -6.71 -12.47
CA LYS A 178 -22.57 -6.17 -13.23
C LYS A 178 -23.08 -7.17 -14.28
N GLU A 179 -22.19 -7.77 -15.08
CA GLU A 179 -22.58 -8.81 -16.05
C GLU A 179 -23.27 -10.01 -15.40
N HIS A 180 -22.79 -10.42 -14.22
CA HIS A 180 -23.38 -11.52 -13.47
C HIS A 180 -24.80 -11.17 -12.96
N ASP A 181 -25.01 -9.93 -12.51
CA ASP A 181 -26.31 -9.47 -12.05
C ASP A 181 -27.31 -9.35 -13.23
N GLU A 182 -26.86 -8.87 -14.38
CA GLU A 182 -27.64 -8.87 -15.63
C GLU A 182 -28.02 -10.30 -16.07
N ARG A 183 -27.05 -11.23 -16.11
CA ARG A 183 -27.29 -12.66 -16.39
C ARG A 183 -28.27 -13.29 -15.41
N ASN A 184 -28.19 -12.93 -14.13
CA ASN A 184 -29.14 -13.41 -13.14
C ASN A 184 -30.56 -12.89 -13.39
N GLN A 185 -30.71 -11.63 -13.80
CA GLN A 185 -32.01 -11.08 -14.16
C GLN A 185 -32.61 -11.81 -15.37
N GLU A 186 -31.83 -12.01 -16.43
CA GLU A 186 -32.22 -12.79 -17.62
C GLU A 186 -32.64 -14.22 -17.22
N LEU A 187 -31.88 -14.86 -16.33
CA LEU A 187 -32.17 -16.20 -15.83
C LEU A 187 -33.51 -16.26 -15.08
N GLN A 188 -33.82 -15.25 -14.25
CA GLN A 188 -35.10 -15.19 -13.55
C GLN A 188 -36.27 -14.99 -14.51
N GLN A 189 -36.11 -14.12 -15.52
CA GLN A 189 -37.11 -13.94 -16.58
C GLN A 189 -37.36 -15.24 -17.34
N LEU A 190 -36.30 -15.97 -17.71
CA LEU A 190 -36.42 -17.24 -18.40
C LEU A 190 -37.12 -18.31 -17.55
N LYS A 191 -36.81 -18.39 -16.24
CA LYS A 191 -37.52 -19.28 -15.31
C LYS A 191 -39.01 -18.98 -15.27
N GLN A 192 -39.39 -17.71 -15.21
CA GLN A 192 -40.79 -17.30 -15.23
C GLN A 192 -41.48 -17.72 -16.54
N LEU A 193 -40.82 -17.50 -17.69
CA LEU A 193 -41.35 -17.90 -18.99
C LEU A 193 -41.51 -19.42 -19.11
N VAL A 194 -40.55 -20.20 -18.61
CA VAL A 194 -40.64 -21.66 -18.57
C VAL A 194 -41.82 -22.10 -17.71
N ALA A 195 -42.03 -21.48 -16.53
CA ALA A 195 -43.18 -21.78 -15.68
C ALA A 195 -44.51 -21.47 -16.38
N GLN A 196 -44.59 -20.36 -17.12
CA GLN A 196 -45.77 -20.00 -17.92
C GLN A 196 -46.07 -21.04 -19.01
N TYR A 197 -45.06 -21.48 -19.76
CA TYR A 197 -45.25 -22.53 -20.78
C TYR A 197 -45.63 -23.88 -20.16
N GLN A 198 -45.07 -24.24 -19.02
CA GLN A 198 -45.47 -25.46 -18.29
C GLN A 198 -46.96 -25.41 -17.89
N GLU A 199 -47.46 -24.26 -17.45
CA GLU A 199 -48.89 -24.09 -17.15
C GLU A 199 -49.76 -24.20 -18.40
N GLN A 200 -49.32 -23.57 -19.51
CA GLN A 200 -50.04 -23.62 -20.78
C GLN A 200 -50.16 -25.06 -21.30
N VAL A 201 -49.09 -25.85 -21.22
CA VAL A 201 -49.09 -27.27 -21.59
C VAL A 201 -50.09 -28.04 -20.72
N ARG A 202 -50.05 -27.85 -19.40
CA ARG A 202 -50.98 -28.52 -18.48
C ARG A 202 -52.45 -28.17 -18.79
N SER A 203 -52.74 -26.91 -19.09
CA SER A 203 -54.09 -26.47 -19.48
C SER A 203 -54.55 -27.13 -20.78
N LEU A 204 -53.69 -27.18 -21.80
CA LEU A 204 -53.99 -27.84 -23.06
C LEU A 204 -54.20 -29.35 -22.91
N GLU A 205 -53.41 -30.02 -22.06
CA GLU A 205 -53.58 -31.43 -21.74
C GLU A 205 -54.96 -31.71 -21.10
N VAL A 206 -55.36 -30.89 -20.12
CA VAL A 206 -56.68 -30.99 -19.47
C VAL A 206 -57.81 -30.74 -20.48
N ASN A 207 -57.70 -29.72 -21.32
CA ASN A 207 -58.70 -29.41 -22.34
C ASN A 207 -58.83 -30.54 -23.37
N ASN A 208 -57.70 -31.10 -23.83
CA ASN A 208 -57.69 -32.20 -24.78
C ASN A 208 -58.34 -33.46 -24.19
N TYR A 209 -58.06 -33.74 -22.91
CA TYR A 209 -58.71 -34.84 -22.18
C TYR A 209 -60.23 -34.64 -22.09
N ALA A 210 -60.68 -33.44 -21.69
CA ALA A 210 -62.10 -33.12 -21.60
C ALA A 210 -62.82 -33.27 -22.96
N LEU A 211 -62.22 -32.75 -24.04
CA LEU A 211 -62.74 -32.90 -25.40
C LEU A 211 -62.83 -34.37 -25.83
N SER A 212 -61.77 -35.15 -25.56
CA SER A 212 -61.74 -36.59 -25.87
C SER A 212 -62.83 -37.36 -25.12
N MET A 213 -63.07 -37.01 -23.85
CA MET A 213 -64.15 -37.58 -23.04
C MET A 213 -65.53 -37.22 -23.60
N HIS A 214 -65.78 -35.96 -23.93
CA HIS A 214 -67.04 -35.52 -24.55
C HIS A 214 -67.29 -36.18 -25.90
N LEU A 215 -66.27 -36.33 -26.73
CA LEU A 215 -66.37 -36.99 -28.03
C LEU A 215 -66.75 -38.47 -27.89
N ARG A 216 -66.14 -39.18 -26.94
CA ARG A 216 -66.51 -40.56 -26.60
C ARG A 216 -67.97 -40.66 -26.12
N GLN A 217 -68.40 -39.73 -25.27
CA GLN A 217 -69.77 -39.70 -24.76
C GLN A 217 -70.79 -39.41 -25.87
N ALA A 218 -70.49 -38.51 -26.80
CA ALA A 218 -71.33 -38.23 -27.97
C ALA A 218 -71.47 -39.45 -28.89
N GLN A 219 -70.37 -40.19 -29.12
CA GLN A 219 -70.38 -41.43 -29.91
C GLN A 219 -71.20 -42.56 -29.25
N GLN A 220 -71.20 -42.63 -27.92
CA GLN A 220 -72.00 -43.61 -27.17
C GLN A 220 -73.48 -43.20 -27.06
N GLY A 221 -73.77 -41.89 -26.99
CA GLY A 221 -75.12 -41.34 -26.97
C GLY A 221 -75.80 -41.33 -28.35
N SER A 222 -75.02 -41.36 -29.44
CA SER A 222 -75.52 -41.62 -30.80
C SER A 222 -75.76 -43.13 -31.02
N SER A 223 -76.62 -43.74 -30.20
CA SER A 223 -77.33 -44.97 -30.58
C SER A 223 -78.52 -44.59 -31.45
N MET A 224 -78.26 -43.99 -32.62
CA MET A 224 -79.23 -44.06 -33.72
C MET A 224 -78.99 -45.40 -34.41
N PRO A 225 -80.02 -46.27 -34.56
CA PRO A 225 -79.92 -47.47 -35.37
C PRO A 225 -79.66 -47.06 -36.81
N GLY A 226 -78.39 -46.96 -37.18
CA GLY A 226 -77.95 -46.86 -38.56
C GLY A 226 -78.21 -48.19 -39.25
N HIS A 227 -79.47 -48.42 -39.60
CA HIS A 227 -79.83 -49.31 -40.69
C HIS A 227 -79.14 -48.73 -41.93
N PHE A 228 -77.92 -49.19 -42.19
CA PHE A 228 -77.29 -49.01 -43.49
C PHE A 228 -78.21 -49.66 -44.51
N HIS A 229 -78.85 -48.85 -45.34
CA HIS A 229 -79.46 -49.34 -46.55
C HIS A 229 -78.32 -49.79 -47.47
N ARG A 230 -78.02 -51.09 -47.38
CA ARG A 230 -77.33 -51.83 -48.42
C ARG A 230 -78.41 -52.07 -49.47
N ASP A 231 -78.44 -51.26 -50.53
CA ASP A 231 -78.85 -51.72 -51.86
C ASP A 231 -78.85 -50.64 -52.96
N ILE A 232 -78.15 -50.98 -54.06
CA ILE A 232 -78.44 -50.73 -55.49
C ILE A 232 -78.27 -49.24 -55.96
N PHE A 233 -77.41 -48.85 -56.91
CA PHE A 233 -76.88 -49.43 -58.16
C PHE A 233 -75.37 -49.15 -58.33
#